data_AF-A0A0P9PY08-F1
#
_entry.id   AF-A0A0P9PY08-F1
#
_cell.length_a   1.000
_cell.length_b   1.000
_cell.length_c   1.000
_cell.angle_alpha   90.00
_cell.angle_beta   90.00
_cell.angle_gamma   90.00
#
_symmetry.space_group_name_H-M   'P 1'
#
loop_
_entity.id
_entity.type
_entity.pdbx_description
1 polymer ?
#
loop_
_entity_poly.entity_id
_entity_poly.type
_entity_poly.pdbx_seq_one_letter_code
_entity_poly.pdbx_strand_id
1 'polypeptide(L)'
;MAEAVEWPGEVISAASEQFTRPVTGYLWMPLPEGTPLVGQVYMDAHGRFADGRLIRTSAIMSLRQELGYLVADTFSGSCYVLVPPSARLIKRVGEHLSEAITYLSVGAD
;
A
#
# COMPACT_ATOMS: atom_id res chain seq x y z
N MET A 1 21.43 8.68 19.73
CA MET A 1 20.12 8.32 20.30
C MET A 1 19.19 8.10 19.12
N ALA A 2 18.56 6.93 19.01
CA ALA A 2 17.56 6.71 17.96
C ALA A 2 16.32 7.50 18.37
N GLU A 3 15.93 8.48 17.55
CA GLU A 3 14.66 9.17 17.71
C GLU A 3 13.56 8.11 17.54
N ALA A 4 12.69 7.96 18.55
CA ALA A 4 11.57 7.04 18.45
C ALA A 4 10.64 7.57 17.35
N VAL A 5 10.46 6.80 16.28
CA VAL A 5 9.50 7.16 15.25
C VAL A 5 8.10 7.06 15.86
N GLU A 6 7.38 8.17 15.90
CA GLU A 6 5.98 8.17 16.31
C GLU A 6 5.14 7.55 15.19
N TRP A 7 4.32 6.57 15.54
CA TRP A 7 3.46 5.90 14.57
C TRP A 7 2.17 6.70 14.36
N PRO A 8 1.73 6.92 13.11
CA PRO A 8 0.44 7.55 12.85
C PRO A 8 -0.71 6.77 13.50
N GLY A 9 -1.68 7.48 14.07
CA GLY A 9 -2.81 6.85 14.77
C GLY A 9 -3.60 5.89 13.86
N GLU A 10 -3.75 6.20 12.59
CA GLU A 10 -4.42 5.33 11.61
C GLU A 10 -3.59 4.10 11.26
N VAL A 11 -2.25 4.15 11.35
CA VAL A 11 -1.39 2.97 11.20
C VAL A 11 -1.60 2.03 12.38
N ILE A 12 -1.66 2.57 13.60
CA ILE A 12 -1.96 1.80 14.83
C ILE A 12 -3.36 1.18 14.74
N SER A 13 -4.34 1.96 14.26
CA SER A 13 -5.72 1.51 14.09
C SER A 13 -5.81 0.36 13.08
N ALA A 14 -5.16 0.50 11.91
CA ALA A 14 -5.08 -0.55 10.92
C ALA A 14 -4.36 -1.81 11.46
N ALA A 15 -3.31 -1.65 12.28
CA ALA A 15 -2.58 -2.77 12.86
C ALA A 15 -3.32 -3.52 13.95
N SER A 16 -4.40 -2.94 14.47
CA SER A 16 -5.30 -3.61 15.44
C SER A 16 -6.31 -4.52 14.76
N GLU A 17 -6.41 -4.47 13.43
CA GLU A 17 -7.34 -5.28 12.63
C GLU A 17 -6.75 -6.64 12.25
N GLN A 18 -7.63 -7.62 12.03
CA GLN A 18 -7.23 -8.97 11.63
C GLN A 18 -7.53 -9.22 10.15
N PHE A 19 -6.53 -9.00 9.31
CA PHE A 19 -6.61 -9.26 7.88
C PHE A 19 -6.54 -10.76 7.56
N THR A 20 -7.20 -11.15 6.48
CA THR A 20 -7.31 -12.52 5.95
C THR A 20 -5.95 -13.08 5.55
N ARG A 21 -5.08 -12.23 4.99
CA ARG A 21 -3.71 -12.60 4.61
C ARG A 21 -2.70 -11.92 5.52
N PRO A 22 -1.57 -12.58 5.84
CA PRO A 22 -0.50 -11.95 6.62
C PRO A 22 -0.06 -10.63 5.98
N VAL A 23 -0.15 -9.55 6.75
CA VAL A 23 0.32 -8.22 6.33
C VAL A 23 1.83 -8.19 6.44
N THR A 24 2.48 -7.76 5.37
CA THR A 24 3.93 -7.58 5.30
C THR A 24 4.36 -6.23 5.86
N GLY A 25 3.50 -5.21 5.77
CA GLY A 25 3.70 -3.91 6.38
C GLY A 25 2.56 -2.93 6.08
N TYR A 26 2.61 -1.76 6.69
CA TYR A 26 1.63 -0.69 6.52
C TYR A 26 2.29 0.47 5.79
N LEU A 27 1.69 0.90 4.68
CA LEU A 27 2.17 2.03 3.89
C LEU A 27 1.38 3.28 4.24
N TRP A 28 2.06 4.26 4.82
CA TRP A 28 1.51 5.56 5.20
C TRP A 28 1.61 6.55 4.04
N MET A 29 0.46 7.17 3.75
CA MET A 29 0.20 8.12 2.67
C MET A 29 0.84 7.71 1.34
N PRO A 30 0.61 6.49 0.83
CA PRO A 30 1.27 6.03 -0.37
C PRO A 30 0.80 6.83 -1.60
N LEU A 31 1.73 7.06 -2.52
CA LEU A 31 1.51 7.70 -3.81
C LEU A 31 1.79 6.71 -4.94
N PRO A 32 0.96 6.66 -6.00
CA PRO A 32 1.28 5.88 -7.17
C PRO A 32 2.48 6.47 -7.92
N GLU A 33 3.36 5.60 -8.41
CA GLU A 33 4.49 5.95 -9.28
C GLU A 33 4.53 4.99 -10.47
N GLY A 34 3.48 5.03 -11.30
CA GLY A 34 3.18 3.99 -12.28
C GLY A 34 2.50 2.79 -11.61
N THR A 35 3.04 1.57 -11.79
CA THR A 35 2.51 0.36 -11.14
C THR A 35 2.91 0.19 -9.67
N PRO A 36 4.06 0.69 -9.18
CA PRO A 36 4.39 0.63 -7.76
C PRO A 36 3.78 1.77 -6.94
N LEU A 37 3.90 1.64 -5.61
CA LEU A 37 3.59 2.67 -4.64
C LEU A 37 4.85 3.16 -3.94
N VAL A 38 4.89 4.46 -3.63
CA VAL A 38 5.91 5.10 -2.81
C VAL A 38 5.27 5.61 -1.53
N GLY A 39 5.79 5.22 -0.37
CA GLY A 39 5.22 5.61 0.92
C GLY A 39 6.14 5.24 2.08
N GLN A 40 5.83 5.75 3.27
CA GLN A 40 6.56 5.36 4.47
C GLN A 40 6.04 4.01 4.96
N VAL A 41 6.95 3.07 5.23
CA VAL A 41 6.57 1.76 5.75
C VAL A 41 6.64 1.71 7.27
N TYR A 42 5.70 1.00 7.87
CA TYR A 42 5.63 0.70 9.28
C TYR A 42 5.35 -0.80 9.48
N MET A 43 5.89 -1.37 10.55
CA MET A 43 5.75 -2.79 10.93
C MET A 43 6.13 -3.75 9.80
N ASP A 44 7.29 -3.55 9.17
CA ASP A 44 7.78 -4.51 8.16
C ASP A 44 8.07 -5.86 8.83
N ALA A 45 7.22 -6.86 8.55
CA ALA A 45 7.26 -8.17 9.17
C ALA A 45 8.54 -8.95 8.85
N HIS A 46 9.28 -8.56 7.81
CA HIS A 46 10.54 -9.18 7.41
C HIS A 46 11.77 -8.48 7.98
N GLY A 47 11.62 -7.37 8.71
CA GLY A 47 12.74 -6.60 9.27
C GLY A 47 13.67 -5.96 8.23
N ARG A 48 13.19 -5.78 7.00
CA ARG A 48 13.94 -5.19 5.87
C ARG A 48 14.03 -3.67 5.99
N PHE A 49 13.05 -3.05 6.63
CA PHE A 49 12.93 -1.60 6.71
C PHE A 49 12.60 -1.18 8.14
N ALA A 50 13.21 -0.08 8.59
CA ALA A 50 12.83 0.58 9.84
C ALA A 50 11.51 1.34 9.65
N ASP A 51 10.76 1.51 10.73
CA ASP A 51 9.51 2.29 10.71
C ASP A 51 9.76 3.73 10.26
N GLY A 52 8.82 4.28 9.50
CA GLY A 52 8.91 5.63 8.91
C GLY A 52 9.84 5.71 7.70
N ARG A 53 10.52 4.62 7.31
CA ARG A 53 11.38 4.62 6.13
C ARG A 53 10.55 4.81 4.87
N LEU A 54 10.91 5.80 4.04
CA LEU A 54 10.36 5.93 2.71
C LEU A 54 10.84 4.77 1.83
N ILE A 55 9.89 4.01 1.28
CA ILE A 55 10.16 2.89 0.37
C ILE A 55 9.40 3.06 -0.93
N ARG A 56 9.89 2.36 -1.95
CA ARG A 56 9.19 2.10 -3.19
C ARG A 56 8.92 0.61 -3.28
N THR A 57 7.66 0.23 -3.48
CA THR A 57 7.30 -1.18 -3.61
C THR A 57 7.78 -1.74 -4.96
N SER A 58 7.72 -3.06 -5.13
CA SER A 58 7.63 -3.60 -6.50
C SER A 58 6.26 -3.26 -7.11
N ALA A 59 6.06 -3.58 -8.39
CA ALA A 59 4.77 -3.37 -9.06
C ALA A 59 3.61 -3.98 -8.25
N ILE A 60 2.52 -3.22 -8.11
CA ILE A 60 1.28 -3.71 -7.53
C ILE A 60 0.60 -4.61 -8.57
N MET A 61 0.27 -5.82 -8.14
CA MET A 61 -0.40 -6.84 -8.97
C MET A 61 -1.90 -6.85 -8.73
N SER A 62 -2.35 -6.54 -7.52
CA SER A 62 -3.76 -6.46 -7.19
C SER A 62 -4.00 -5.45 -6.06
N LEU A 63 -5.20 -4.88 -6.07
CA LEU A 63 -5.75 -4.10 -4.97
C LEU A 63 -7.07 -4.74 -4.56
N ARG A 64 -7.26 -4.92 -3.26
CA ARG A 64 -8.52 -5.40 -2.69
C ARG A 64 -8.97 -4.52 -1.54
N GLN A 65 -10.27 -4.42 -1.34
CA GLN A 65 -10.83 -3.75 -0.18
C GLN A 65 -11.11 -4.77 0.92
N GLU A 66 -10.64 -4.48 2.12
CA GLU A 66 -10.77 -5.36 3.28
C GLU A 66 -10.84 -4.51 4.55
N LEU A 67 -11.86 -4.72 5.39
CA LEU A 67 -12.06 -4.00 6.66
C LEU A 67 -12.03 -2.46 6.52
N GLY A 68 -12.45 -1.93 5.36
CA GLY A 68 -12.42 -0.48 5.07
C GLY A 68 -11.06 0.08 4.61
N TYR A 69 -10.05 -0.78 4.48
CA TYR A 69 -8.72 -0.45 3.95
C TYR A 69 -8.53 -0.97 2.53
N LEU A 70 -7.58 -0.38 1.80
CA LEU A 70 -7.04 -0.96 0.58
C LEU A 70 -5.84 -1.80 0.96
N VAL A 71 -5.79 -3.01 0.42
CA VAL A 71 -4.67 -3.93 0.59
C VAL A 71 -4.07 -4.21 -0.78
N ALA A 72 -2.76 -4.00 -0.89
CA ALA A 72 -2.01 -4.13 -2.12
C ALA A 72 -1.13 -5.39 -2.08
N ASP A 73 -1.30 -6.26 -3.07
CA ASP A 73 -0.35 -7.33 -3.32
C ASP A 73 0.69 -6.89 -4.32
N THR A 74 1.95 -7.13 -4.01
CA THR A 74 3.07 -6.77 -4.88
C THR A 74 3.57 -7.98 -5.66
N PHE A 75 4.24 -7.72 -6.79
CA PHE A 75 4.92 -8.76 -7.59
C PHE A 75 5.89 -9.61 -6.78
N SER A 76 6.60 -9.01 -5.82
CA SER A 76 7.51 -9.71 -4.92
C SER A 76 6.80 -10.54 -3.83
N GLY A 77 5.47 -10.60 -3.83
CA GLY A 77 4.66 -11.35 -2.87
C GLY A 77 4.41 -10.65 -1.54
N SER A 78 4.77 -9.37 -1.42
CA SER A 78 4.46 -8.58 -0.22
C SER A 78 2.99 -8.13 -0.22
N CYS A 79 2.41 -8.05 0.97
CA CYS A 79 1.03 -7.61 1.21
C CYS A 79 1.06 -6.34 2.06
N TYR A 80 0.66 -5.19 1.49
CA TYR A 80 0.68 -3.91 2.20
C TYR A 80 -0.73 -3.39 2.46
N VAL A 81 -0.99 -2.95 3.69
CA VAL A 81 -2.19 -2.16 4.01
C VAL A 81 -1.89 -0.70 3.72
N LEU A 82 -2.73 -0.06 2.91
CA LEU A 82 -2.58 1.35 2.54
C LEU A 82 -3.34 2.22 3.52
N VAL A 83 -2.65 3.20 4.11
CA VAL A 83 -3.16 4.08 5.15
C VAL A 83 -2.95 5.53 4.70
N PRO A 84 -3.93 6.44 4.79
CA PRO A 84 -5.25 6.30 5.42
C PRO A 84 -6.22 5.40 4.63
N PRO A 85 -7.33 4.95 5.27
CA PRO A 85 -8.32 4.08 4.67
C PRO A 85 -8.95 4.60 3.36
N SER A 86 -9.54 3.67 2.62
CA SER A 86 -9.64 3.64 1.16
C SER A 86 -10.27 4.85 0.47
N ALA A 87 -11.13 5.60 1.14
CA ALA A 87 -11.93 6.64 0.49
C ALA A 87 -11.09 7.72 -0.22
N ARG A 88 -9.89 8.02 0.30
CA ARG A 88 -9.02 9.07 -0.25
C ARG A 88 -8.07 8.56 -1.35
N LEU A 89 -7.69 7.28 -1.30
CA LEU A 89 -6.78 6.67 -2.28
C LEU A 89 -7.52 6.13 -3.50
N ILE A 90 -8.74 5.59 -3.33
CA ILE A 90 -9.56 5.09 -4.45
C ILE A 90 -9.82 6.18 -5.49
N LYS A 91 -10.06 7.43 -5.06
CA LYS A 91 -10.20 8.56 -6.00
C LYS A 91 -8.91 8.77 -6.82
N ARG A 92 -7.75 8.80 -6.16
CA ARG A 92 -6.45 9.10 -6.78
C ARG A 92 -5.91 7.96 -7.64
N VAL A 93 -6.17 6.71 -7.25
CA VAL A 93 -5.80 5.52 -8.01
C VAL A 93 -6.79 5.30 -9.16
N GLY A 94 -8.09 5.53 -8.94
CA GLY A 94 -9.12 5.44 -9.98
C GLY A 94 -8.91 6.42 -11.13
N GLU A 95 -8.47 7.64 -10.84
CA GLU A 95 -8.09 8.64 -11.85
C GLU A 95 -6.87 8.19 -12.69
N HIS A 96 -5.92 7.45 -12.08
CA HIS A 96 -4.68 7.05 -12.75
C HIS A 96 -4.76 5.66 -13.43
N LEU A 97 -5.65 4.78 -12.97
CA LEU A 97 -5.89 3.45 -13.53
C LEU A 97 -6.90 3.46 -14.68
N SER A 98 -7.78 4.47 -14.81
CA SER A 98 -8.60 4.62 -16.02
C SER A 98 -7.74 4.82 -17.27
N GLU A 99 -6.59 5.49 -17.15
CA GLU A 99 -5.63 5.62 -18.24
C GLU A 99 -4.89 4.29 -18.49
N ALA A 100 -4.36 3.65 -17.44
CA ALA A 100 -3.55 2.45 -17.60
C ALA A 100 -4.34 1.19 -18.05
N ILE A 101 -5.60 1.03 -17.60
CA ILE A 101 -6.44 -0.12 -17.99
C ILE A 101 -6.99 0.06 -19.42
N THR A 102 -7.23 1.30 -19.86
CA THR A 102 -7.60 1.56 -21.26
C THR A 102 -6.49 1.11 -22.22
N TYR A 103 -5.21 1.32 -21.89
CA TYR A 103 -4.09 0.86 -22.73
C TYR A 103 -3.88 -0.67 -22.75
N LEU A 104 -4.31 -1.40 -21.70
CA LEU A 104 -4.17 -2.87 -21.65
C LEU A 104 -5.31 -3.61 -22.37
N SER A 105 -6.42 -2.93 -22.69
CA SER A 105 -7.58 -3.54 -23.36
C SER A 105 -7.62 -3.33 -24.88
N VAL A 106 -6.69 -2.55 -25.46
CA VAL A 106 -6.67 -2.18 -26.90
C VAL A 106 -5.69 -3.05 -27.71
N GLY A 107 -5.02 -4.03 -27.09
CA GLY A 107 -3.97 -4.85 -27.72
C GLY A 107 -4.28 -6.34 -27.84
N ALA A 108 -5.56 -6.72 -27.91
CA ALA A 108 -5.98 -8.10 -28.13
C ALA A 108 -7.02 -8.18 -29.26
N ASP A 109 -6.59 -7.81 -30.46
CA ASP A 109 -7.24 -8.19 -31.72
C ASP A 109 -6.15 -8.54 -32.76
#